data_AF-A0A8I1RF19-F1
#
_entry.id   AF-A0A8I1RF19-F1
#
_cell.length_a   1.000
_cell.length_b   1.000
_cell.length_c   1.000
_cell.angle_alpha   90.00
_cell.angle_beta   90.00
_cell.angle_gamma   90.00
#
_symmetry.space_group_name_H-M   'P 1'
#
loop_
_entity.id
_entity.type
_entity.pdbx_description
1 polymer ?
#
loop_
_entity_poly.entity_id
_entity_poly.type
_entity_poly.pdbx_seq_one_letter_code
_entity_poly.pdbx_strand_id
1 'polypeptide(L)'
;ELGGWLVAPAERARRLEQAFRDFPRLAERAGQLAGTMSGGEQQMVAVARAMMSAPRLLMLDEPSLGLAPKMVDELLAIARRIADQGVTVLMVEQNVRKSLAVADRGYVLERGQLVAEGPASLLARSAIVRAAYLGPGSPAASSPSSCKENAMSDLSMLINGLAVSAEKGATFERRNPLDGSVATRAPAASAADAVAAVEAAAAAFRTWSASGPGERRALLLKAADALEARTPAFIEAVAAETGATGLWAGFNVHLAAGMLREAAALTTQVAGEVIPSDVPGSLAMGVRQPAGVVVGIAPWNAPVILGVRAIATPLACGNTVVLKGSENCPRTHRLIVEALQDAGFPAGVVNYVTNAPADAGTVVEAMVAHPAVRRVNFTGSTRVGRIIAATCAKHLKPVVLELGGKAPMVVLDDADLEAAVNAAAFACFMNSGQICMSTERLVVDERIADAFLDRFVAKARSLPVGDPRKPDPVVLGSVIGMGTVEHCNALIDDALAKGAKLLCGGKASDTLMPATVLDRVTREMRVYHEETFGPLKCVVRVKGVEEAVACANDNEYGLSAAVFGGDIARAINVARRIESGICHVNGPTVHDEAQMPFGGVKGSGMGRFGGKAGIHEFTDLRWISVQTTPRQYPF
;
A
#
# COMPACT_ATOMS: atom_id res chain seq x y z
N GLU A 1 -49.90 -14.79 30.07
CA GLU A 1 -49.98 -13.62 29.16
C GLU A 1 -48.58 -13.11 28.82
N LEU A 2 -48.33 -12.72 27.57
CA LEU A 2 -47.04 -12.16 27.15
C LEU A 2 -46.90 -10.64 27.44
N GLY A 3 -47.85 -10.01 28.14
CA GLY A 3 -47.76 -8.57 28.51
C GLY A 3 -48.24 -7.61 27.41
N GLY A 4 -47.63 -6.41 27.31
CA GLY A 4 -47.94 -5.39 26.31
C GLY A 4 -48.92 -4.28 26.73
N TRP A 5 -49.10 -4.03 28.03
CA TRP A 5 -50.02 -3.00 28.53
C TRP A 5 -49.60 -1.54 28.23
N LEU A 6 -48.38 -1.36 27.74
CA LEU A 6 -47.82 -0.07 27.32
C LEU A 6 -48.22 0.34 25.90
N VAL A 7 -48.89 -0.54 25.16
CA VAL A 7 -49.38 -0.29 23.79
C VAL A 7 -50.90 -0.41 23.73
N ALA A 8 -51.51 0.22 22.72
CA ALA A 8 -52.96 0.19 22.54
C ALA A 8 -53.50 -1.26 22.38
N PRO A 9 -54.73 -1.57 22.80
CA PRO A 9 -55.28 -2.94 22.74
C PRO A 9 -55.23 -3.60 21.35
N ALA A 10 -55.51 -2.85 20.29
CA ALA A 10 -55.41 -3.35 18.91
C ALA A 10 -53.95 -3.69 18.52
N GLU A 11 -53.00 -2.88 18.99
CA GLU A 11 -51.58 -3.12 18.78
C GLU A 11 -51.09 -4.32 19.58
N ARG A 12 -51.61 -4.51 20.80
CA ARG A 12 -51.31 -5.66 21.65
C ARG A 12 -51.74 -6.98 21.00
N ALA A 13 -52.94 -7.04 20.40
CA ALA A 13 -53.40 -8.23 19.69
C ALA A 13 -52.51 -8.57 18.49
N ARG A 14 -52.19 -7.58 17.65
CA ARG A 14 -51.27 -7.72 16.51
C ARG A 14 -49.88 -8.21 16.93
N ARG A 15 -49.36 -7.70 18.05
CA ARG A 15 -48.05 -8.10 18.59
C ARG A 15 -48.07 -9.50 19.18
N LEU A 16 -49.18 -9.93 19.76
CA LEU A 16 -49.33 -11.29 20.26
C LEU A 16 -49.27 -12.30 19.11
N GLU A 17 -49.96 -12.00 18.01
CA GLU A 17 -49.86 -12.79 16.77
C GLU A 17 -48.42 -12.80 16.22
N GLN A 18 -47.76 -11.64 16.21
CA GLN A 18 -46.36 -11.53 15.78
C GLN A 18 -45.43 -12.38 16.67
N ALA A 19 -45.59 -12.33 17.99
CA ALA A 19 -44.82 -13.14 18.93
C ALA A 19 -45.01 -14.65 18.68
N PHE A 20 -46.22 -15.10 18.39
CA PHE A 20 -46.44 -16.52 18.05
C PHE A 20 -45.90 -16.91 16.67
N ARG A 21 -45.81 -15.97 15.72
CA ARG A 21 -45.10 -16.20 14.44
C ARG A 21 -43.59 -16.29 14.64
N ASP A 22 -43.03 -15.41 15.46
CA ASP A 22 -41.59 -15.38 15.72
C ASP A 22 -41.13 -16.56 16.59
N PHE A 23 -42.03 -17.05 17.46
CA PHE A 23 -41.83 -18.18 18.36
C PHE A 23 -42.96 -19.23 18.26
N PRO A 24 -42.99 -20.07 17.19
CA PRO A 24 -44.09 -21.03 16.97
C PRO A 24 -44.32 -22.00 18.12
N ARG A 25 -43.25 -22.43 18.81
CA ARG A 25 -43.34 -23.29 20.00
C ARG A 25 -44.16 -22.65 21.13
N LEU A 26 -44.15 -21.32 21.25
CA LEU A 26 -44.95 -20.64 22.28
C LEU A 26 -46.45 -20.69 21.96
N ALA A 27 -46.82 -20.78 20.68
CA ALA A 27 -48.21 -20.98 20.27
C ALA A 27 -48.70 -22.38 20.68
N GLU A 28 -47.87 -23.41 20.43
CA GLU A 28 -48.15 -24.79 20.84
C GLU A 28 -48.27 -24.95 22.37
N ARG A 29 -47.58 -24.09 23.12
CA ARG A 29 -47.54 -24.09 24.59
C ARG A 29 -48.36 -22.96 25.22
N ALA A 30 -49.29 -22.34 24.50
CA ALA A 30 -50.01 -21.15 24.97
C ALA A 30 -50.76 -21.36 26.30
N GLY A 31 -51.20 -22.59 26.59
CA GLY A 31 -51.88 -22.98 27.84
C GLY A 31 -50.95 -23.45 28.97
N GLN A 32 -49.64 -23.57 28.73
CA GLN A 32 -48.67 -24.05 29.72
C GLN A 32 -48.11 -22.89 30.55
N LEU A 33 -47.90 -23.12 31.85
CA LEU A 33 -47.24 -22.15 32.72
C LEU A 33 -45.77 -21.99 32.31
N ALA A 34 -45.32 -20.74 32.10
CA ALA A 34 -43.96 -20.46 31.64
C ALA A 34 -42.88 -21.11 32.54
N GLY A 35 -43.06 -21.11 33.86
CA GLY A 35 -42.12 -21.72 34.81
C GLY A 35 -42.00 -23.25 34.71
N THR A 36 -42.88 -23.93 33.97
CA THR A 36 -42.80 -25.38 33.71
C THR A 36 -42.26 -25.71 32.32
N MET A 37 -41.95 -24.70 31.51
CA MET A 37 -41.33 -24.88 30.20
C MET A 37 -39.82 -25.16 30.35
N SER A 38 -39.18 -25.69 29.30
CA SER A 38 -37.72 -25.84 29.28
C SER A 38 -37.01 -24.48 29.35
N GLY A 39 -35.73 -24.45 29.78
CA GLY A 39 -34.98 -23.19 29.88
C GLY A 39 -34.93 -22.38 28.58
N GLY A 40 -34.87 -23.04 27.42
CA GLY A 40 -34.92 -22.37 26.11
C GLY A 40 -36.27 -21.75 25.80
N GLU A 41 -37.35 -22.46 26.11
CA GLU A 41 -38.72 -21.95 25.95
C GLU A 41 -38.99 -20.79 26.93
N GLN A 42 -38.45 -20.83 28.15
CA GLN A 42 -38.51 -19.72 29.09
C GLN A 42 -37.82 -18.46 28.55
N GLN A 43 -36.64 -18.61 27.93
CA GLN A 43 -35.95 -17.50 27.27
C GLN A 43 -36.76 -16.95 26.08
N MET A 44 -37.34 -17.81 25.25
CA MET A 44 -38.25 -17.39 24.17
C MET A 44 -39.45 -16.60 24.71
N VAL A 45 -40.07 -17.04 25.81
CA VAL A 45 -41.14 -16.29 26.49
C VAL A 45 -40.64 -14.92 26.95
N ALA A 46 -39.43 -14.82 27.51
CA ALA A 46 -38.86 -13.54 27.95
C ALA A 46 -38.66 -12.56 26.78
N VAL A 47 -38.07 -13.02 25.67
CA VAL A 47 -37.89 -12.21 24.46
C VAL A 47 -39.23 -11.81 23.86
N ALA A 48 -40.17 -12.74 23.73
CA ALA A 48 -41.52 -12.47 23.24
C ALA A 48 -42.22 -11.41 24.09
N ARG A 49 -42.12 -11.49 25.43
CA ARG A 49 -42.67 -10.51 26.36
C ARG A 49 -42.05 -9.12 26.17
N ALA A 50 -40.74 -9.04 25.94
CA ALA A 50 -40.06 -7.77 25.66
C ALA A 50 -40.56 -7.15 24.34
N MET A 51 -40.74 -7.96 23.30
CA MET A 51 -41.21 -7.49 21.99
C MET A 51 -42.66 -6.97 22.01
N MET A 52 -43.48 -7.41 22.97
CA MET A 52 -44.84 -6.89 23.19
C MET A 52 -44.87 -5.39 23.53
N SER A 53 -43.76 -4.80 24.01
CA SER A 53 -43.70 -3.37 24.37
C SER A 53 -43.18 -2.45 23.25
N ALA A 54 -42.98 -2.95 22.02
CA ALA A 54 -42.43 -2.16 20.91
C ALA A 54 -41.06 -1.51 21.21
N PRO A 55 -40.06 -2.28 21.69
CA PRO A 55 -38.77 -1.70 22.03
C PRO A 55 -38.06 -1.15 20.80
N ARG A 56 -37.40 0.00 20.96
CA ARG A 56 -36.40 0.48 19.99
C ARG A 56 -35.03 -0.19 20.19
N LEU A 57 -34.76 -0.65 21.42
CA LEU A 57 -33.56 -1.36 21.83
C LEU A 57 -33.98 -2.59 22.65
N LEU A 58 -33.54 -3.77 22.21
CA LEU A 58 -33.66 -5.03 22.93
C LEU A 58 -32.29 -5.40 23.50
N MET A 59 -32.21 -5.56 24.82
CA MET A 59 -30.98 -5.99 25.51
C MET A 59 -31.14 -7.43 25.96
N LEU A 60 -30.21 -8.30 25.52
CA LEU A 60 -30.18 -9.72 25.85
C LEU A 60 -28.89 -10.03 26.60
N ASP A 61 -29.02 -10.56 27.82
CA ASP A 61 -27.89 -10.95 28.66
C ASP A 61 -27.75 -12.47 28.66
N GLU A 62 -26.66 -12.95 28.05
CA GLU A 62 -26.31 -14.37 27.91
C GLU A 62 -27.46 -15.30 27.46
N PRO A 63 -28.19 -14.97 26.38
CA PRO A 63 -29.41 -15.67 26.04
C PRO A 63 -29.17 -17.13 25.59
N SER A 64 -27.94 -17.51 25.23
CA SER A 64 -27.57 -18.89 24.91
C SER A 64 -27.16 -19.76 26.11
N LEU A 65 -26.99 -19.17 27.31
CA LEU A 65 -26.42 -19.87 28.46
C LEU A 65 -27.31 -21.06 28.88
N GLY A 66 -26.70 -22.24 29.00
CA GLY A 66 -27.38 -23.46 29.44
C GLY A 66 -28.34 -24.08 28.41
N LEU A 67 -28.38 -23.57 27.17
CA LEU A 67 -29.25 -24.08 26.10
C LEU A 67 -28.58 -25.14 25.23
N ALA A 68 -29.38 -26.08 24.71
CA ALA A 68 -28.92 -27.06 23.74
C ALA A 68 -28.49 -26.37 22.42
N PRO A 69 -27.47 -26.88 21.69
CA PRO A 69 -26.91 -26.20 20.52
C PRO A 69 -27.92 -25.74 19.45
N LYS A 70 -28.94 -26.57 19.15
CA LYS A 70 -30.01 -26.23 18.19
C LYS A 70 -30.88 -25.05 18.65
N MET A 71 -31.11 -24.95 19.96
CA MET A 71 -31.90 -23.87 20.56
C MET A 71 -31.14 -22.55 20.54
N VAL A 72 -29.81 -22.60 20.70
CA VAL A 72 -28.94 -21.43 20.53
C VAL A 72 -29.04 -20.88 19.10
N ASP A 73 -29.00 -21.76 18.09
CA ASP A 73 -29.11 -21.34 16.68
C ASP A 73 -30.47 -20.70 16.38
N GLU A 74 -31.55 -21.29 16.91
CA GLU A 74 -32.90 -20.76 16.77
C GLU A 74 -33.04 -19.37 17.43
N LEU A 75 -32.53 -19.21 18.66
CA LEU A 75 -32.59 -17.95 19.40
C LEU A 75 -31.77 -16.83 18.70
N LEU A 76 -30.57 -17.15 18.22
CA LEU A 76 -29.73 -16.18 17.50
C LEU A 76 -30.33 -15.79 16.14
N ALA A 77 -30.96 -16.74 15.43
CA ALA A 77 -31.70 -16.43 14.21
C ALA A 77 -32.90 -15.51 14.49
N ILE A 78 -33.58 -15.70 15.62
CA ILE A 78 -34.66 -14.81 16.05
C ILE A 78 -34.12 -13.41 16.36
N ALA A 79 -33.01 -13.31 17.10
CA ALA A 79 -32.37 -12.03 17.38
C ALA A 79 -32.01 -11.27 16.09
N ARG A 80 -31.48 -11.98 15.07
CA ARG A 80 -31.23 -11.41 13.74
C ARG A 80 -32.50 -10.92 13.06
N ARG A 81 -33.57 -11.74 13.04
CA ARG A 81 -34.86 -11.33 12.45
C ARG A 81 -35.44 -10.09 13.13
N ILE A 82 -35.34 -10.00 14.45
CA ILE A 82 -35.77 -8.82 15.22
C ILE A 82 -34.94 -7.60 14.79
N ALA A 83 -33.63 -7.76 14.61
CA ALA A 83 -32.76 -6.70 14.10
C ALA A 83 -33.15 -6.26 12.68
N ASP A 84 -33.43 -7.20 11.79
CA ASP A 84 -33.84 -6.92 10.40
C ASP A 84 -35.20 -6.19 10.31
N GLN A 85 -36.04 -6.29 11.35
CA GLN A 85 -37.30 -5.54 11.48
C GLN A 85 -37.09 -4.10 11.98
N GLY A 86 -35.85 -3.67 12.22
CA GLY A 86 -35.49 -2.30 12.62
C GLY A 86 -35.37 -2.06 14.12
N VAL A 87 -35.37 -3.11 14.94
CA VAL A 87 -35.10 -3.01 16.39
C VAL A 87 -33.60 -3.16 16.61
N THR A 88 -32.97 -2.24 17.35
CA THR A 88 -31.56 -2.44 17.72
C THR A 88 -31.46 -3.57 18.74
N VAL A 89 -30.64 -4.58 18.49
CA VAL A 89 -30.39 -5.68 19.44
C VAL A 89 -28.97 -5.56 20.00
N LEU A 90 -28.85 -5.40 21.32
CA LEU A 90 -27.59 -5.49 22.04
C LEU A 90 -27.57 -6.80 22.82
N MET A 91 -26.57 -7.63 22.55
CA MET A 91 -26.49 -8.96 23.13
C MET A 91 -25.12 -9.20 23.75
N VAL A 92 -25.10 -9.64 25.00
CA VAL A 92 -23.92 -10.15 25.69
C VAL A 92 -23.90 -11.66 25.51
N GLU A 93 -22.85 -12.20 24.90
CA GLU A 93 -22.77 -13.61 24.54
C GLU A 93 -21.39 -14.19 24.80
N GLN A 94 -21.36 -15.41 25.33
CA GLN A 94 -20.13 -16.17 25.53
C GLN A 94 -19.82 -17.03 24.30
N ASN A 95 -20.81 -17.36 23.47
CA ASN A 95 -20.61 -18.13 22.24
C ASN A 95 -20.14 -17.24 21.09
N VAL A 96 -18.87 -16.80 21.14
CA VAL A 96 -18.26 -15.86 20.20
C VAL A 96 -18.46 -16.25 18.74
N ARG A 97 -18.35 -17.55 18.40
CA ARG A 97 -18.49 -18.01 17.02
C ARG A 97 -19.90 -17.79 16.47
N LYS A 98 -20.92 -18.17 17.25
CA LYS A 98 -22.31 -18.06 16.82
C LYS A 98 -22.82 -16.62 16.92
N SER A 99 -22.39 -15.87 17.93
CA SER A 99 -22.79 -14.46 18.10
C SER A 99 -22.24 -13.57 16.99
N LEU A 100 -20.96 -13.72 16.62
CA LEU A 100 -20.37 -12.98 15.49
C LEU A 100 -20.97 -13.36 14.13
N ALA A 101 -21.59 -14.54 14.01
CA ALA A 101 -22.25 -14.96 12.77
C ALA A 101 -23.59 -14.24 12.51
N VAL A 102 -24.22 -13.69 13.55
CA VAL A 102 -25.52 -12.98 13.44
C VAL A 102 -25.42 -11.48 13.71
N ALA A 103 -24.35 -11.04 14.37
CA ALA A 103 -24.13 -9.63 14.70
C ALA A 103 -23.62 -8.82 13.51
N ASP A 104 -23.97 -7.54 13.45
CA ASP A 104 -23.35 -6.59 12.50
C ASP A 104 -21.99 -6.08 13.03
N ARG A 105 -21.90 -5.87 14.36
CA ARG A 105 -20.73 -5.35 15.06
C ARG A 105 -20.51 -6.11 16.36
N GLY A 106 -19.24 -6.33 16.73
CA GLY A 106 -18.86 -6.96 18.00
C GLY A 106 -17.94 -6.08 18.84
N TYR A 107 -17.99 -6.34 20.14
CA TYR A 107 -17.11 -5.78 21.17
C TYR A 107 -16.58 -6.95 21.99
N VAL A 108 -15.27 -7.16 21.97
CA VAL A 108 -14.62 -8.29 22.62
C VAL A 108 -13.95 -7.79 23.89
N LEU A 109 -14.43 -8.28 25.03
CA LEU A 109 -13.96 -7.88 26.35
C LEU A 109 -13.12 -9.00 26.97
N GLU A 110 -11.84 -8.75 27.26
CA GLU A 110 -10.99 -9.66 28.02
C GLU A 110 -10.67 -9.04 29.39
N ARG A 111 -10.99 -9.76 30.48
CA ARG A 111 -10.75 -9.30 31.86
C ARG A 111 -11.27 -7.88 32.15
N GLY A 112 -12.44 -7.56 31.59
CA GLY A 112 -13.08 -6.25 31.76
C GLY A 112 -12.51 -5.12 30.90
N GLN A 113 -11.57 -5.40 30.00
CA GLN A 113 -11.04 -4.44 29.04
C GLN A 113 -11.48 -4.76 27.62
N LEU A 114 -11.80 -3.73 26.83
CA LEU A 114 -12.09 -3.87 25.40
C LEU A 114 -10.80 -4.16 24.65
N VAL A 115 -10.64 -5.39 24.17
CA VAL A 115 -9.44 -5.85 23.45
C VAL A 115 -9.61 -5.83 21.93
N ALA A 116 -10.84 -5.89 21.43
CA ALA A 116 -11.14 -5.72 20.01
C ALA A 116 -12.56 -5.20 19.80
N GLU A 117 -12.77 -4.38 18.79
CA GLU A 117 -14.10 -3.99 18.33
C GLU A 117 -14.12 -3.78 16.81
N GLY A 118 -15.30 -3.93 16.21
CA GLY A 118 -15.47 -3.71 14.78
C GLY A 118 -16.56 -4.58 14.16
N PRO A 119 -16.69 -4.55 12.82
CA PRO A 119 -17.59 -5.42 12.09
C PRO A 119 -17.40 -6.89 12.50
N ALA A 120 -18.51 -7.60 12.73
CA ALA A 120 -18.44 -8.98 13.24
C ALA A 120 -17.72 -9.93 12.27
N SER A 121 -17.85 -9.69 10.96
CA SER A 121 -17.17 -10.42 9.89
C SER A 121 -15.63 -10.30 9.95
N LEU A 122 -15.10 -9.17 10.44
CA LEU A 122 -13.66 -8.99 10.65
C LEU A 122 -13.21 -9.63 11.96
N LEU A 123 -13.99 -9.47 13.02
CA LEU A 123 -13.70 -10.10 14.33
C LEU A 123 -13.67 -11.62 14.24
N ALA A 124 -14.58 -12.23 13.46
CA ALA A 124 -14.62 -13.68 13.25
C ALA A 124 -13.35 -14.23 12.55
N ARG A 125 -12.63 -13.36 11.83
CA ARG A 125 -11.40 -13.68 11.09
C ARG A 125 -10.14 -13.12 11.74
N SER A 126 -10.29 -12.44 12.87
CA SER A 126 -9.20 -11.85 13.63
C SER A 126 -8.39 -12.95 14.34
N ALA A 127 -7.07 -12.88 14.21
CA ALA A 127 -6.17 -13.79 14.93
C ALA A 127 -6.29 -13.63 16.45
N ILE A 128 -6.48 -12.40 16.94
CA ILE A 128 -6.61 -12.08 18.37
C ILE A 128 -7.87 -12.72 18.96
N VAL A 129 -9.01 -12.53 18.30
CA VAL A 129 -10.29 -13.12 18.73
C VAL A 129 -10.23 -14.64 18.67
N ARG A 130 -9.59 -15.20 17.63
CA ARG A 130 -9.38 -16.64 17.51
C ARG A 130 -8.54 -17.20 18.68
N ALA A 131 -7.39 -16.59 18.95
CA ALA A 131 -6.50 -17.02 20.01
C ALA A 131 -7.15 -16.94 21.40
N ALA A 132 -7.90 -15.86 21.66
CA ALA A 132 -8.51 -15.63 22.97
C ALA A 132 -9.80 -16.44 23.22
N TYR A 133 -10.62 -16.72 22.20
CA TYR A 133 -11.98 -17.27 22.40
C TYR A 133 -12.33 -18.50 21.56
N LEU A 134 -11.64 -18.75 20.44
CA LEU A 134 -12.02 -19.83 19.50
C LEU A 134 -11.03 -21.00 19.52
N GLY A 135 -9.91 -20.87 20.25
CA GLY A 135 -8.81 -21.83 20.31
C GLY A 135 -7.95 -21.85 19.04
N PRO A 136 -6.73 -22.41 19.08
CA PRO A 136 -5.97 -22.68 17.87
C PRO A 136 -6.77 -23.69 17.04
N GLY A 137 -7.30 -23.26 15.89
CA GLY A 137 -8.00 -24.18 14.99
C GLY A 137 -7.07 -25.34 14.65
N SER A 138 -7.56 -26.57 14.82
CA SER A 138 -6.78 -27.79 14.57
C SER A 138 -6.03 -27.70 13.24
N PRO A 139 -4.68 -27.64 13.25
CA PRO A 139 -3.90 -27.94 12.07
C PRO A 139 -3.90 -29.46 11.90
N ALA A 140 -3.96 -29.95 10.66
CA ALA A 140 -3.62 -31.33 10.38
C ALA A 140 -2.22 -31.60 10.96
N ALA A 141 -2.10 -32.65 11.77
CA ALA A 141 -0.91 -32.97 12.54
C ALA A 141 0.33 -33.13 11.64
N SER A 142 1.37 -32.32 11.88
CA SER A 142 2.74 -32.65 11.53
C SER A 142 3.56 -32.76 12.82
N SER A 143 4.16 -33.92 13.00
CA SER A 143 5.05 -34.28 14.10
C SER A 143 6.37 -33.50 14.06
N PRO A 144 7.02 -33.23 15.21
CA PRO A 144 8.27 -32.48 15.23
C PRO A 144 9.42 -33.40 14.80
N SER A 145 9.96 -33.17 13.60
CA SER A 145 11.26 -33.71 13.18
C SER A 145 12.28 -32.58 13.18
N SER A 146 13.40 -32.80 13.86
CA SER A 146 14.48 -31.85 14.01
C SER A 146 15.27 -31.68 12.71
N CYS A 147 14.93 -30.67 11.93
CA CYS A 147 15.82 -30.00 10.97
C CYS A 147 15.52 -28.50 11.03
N LYS A 148 16.52 -27.65 10.84
CA LYS A 148 16.36 -26.19 10.75
C LYS A 148 15.56 -25.85 9.49
N GLU A 149 14.24 -25.97 9.55
CA GLU A 149 13.33 -25.53 8.49
C GLU A 149 13.22 -24.00 8.56
N ASN A 150 13.49 -23.33 7.44
CA ASN A 150 13.18 -21.92 7.24
C ASN A 150 11.70 -21.71 7.61
N ALA A 151 11.46 -20.96 8.69
CA ALA A 151 10.12 -20.76 9.21
C ALA A 151 9.25 -20.05 8.16
N MET A 152 8.26 -20.75 7.60
CA MET A 152 7.21 -20.12 6.80
C MET A 152 6.53 -19.04 7.66
N SER A 153 6.56 -17.79 7.20
CA SER A 153 5.79 -16.72 7.86
C SER A 153 4.36 -16.73 7.32
N ASP A 154 3.42 -17.22 8.14
CA ASP A 154 1.99 -17.02 7.90
C ASP A 154 1.64 -15.56 8.20
N LEU A 155 1.36 -14.79 7.15
CA LEU A 155 1.06 -13.37 7.24
C LEU A 155 -0.42 -13.11 7.57
N SER A 156 -0.71 -11.96 8.16
CA SER A 156 -2.07 -11.41 8.24
C SER A 156 -2.16 -10.07 7.49
N MET A 157 -3.36 -9.74 7.03
CA MET A 157 -3.73 -8.36 6.69
C MET A 157 -3.92 -7.54 7.97
N LEU A 158 -4.07 -6.22 7.83
CA LEU A 158 -4.48 -5.32 8.91
C LEU A 158 -5.72 -4.54 8.49
N ILE A 159 -6.84 -4.77 9.16
CA ILE A 159 -8.06 -3.99 8.92
C ILE A 159 -8.62 -3.53 10.26
N ASN A 160 -8.88 -2.22 10.39
CA ASN A 160 -9.39 -1.63 11.63
C ASN A 160 -8.52 -1.95 12.87
N GLY A 161 -7.19 -1.97 12.71
CA GLY A 161 -6.26 -2.35 13.80
C GLY A 161 -6.21 -3.85 14.11
N LEU A 162 -6.97 -4.70 13.40
CA LEU A 162 -7.04 -6.14 13.62
C LEU A 162 -6.20 -6.91 12.59
N ALA A 163 -5.39 -7.85 13.08
CA ALA A 163 -4.75 -8.85 12.25
C ALA A 163 -5.80 -9.83 11.70
N VAL A 164 -6.05 -9.81 10.39
CA VAL A 164 -7.15 -10.58 9.76
C VAL A 164 -6.68 -11.48 8.62
N SER A 165 -7.36 -12.62 8.47
CA SER A 165 -7.25 -13.50 7.30
C SER A 165 -8.23 -13.09 6.19
N ALA A 166 -7.93 -13.45 4.94
CA ALA A 166 -8.83 -13.19 3.81
C ALA A 166 -10.11 -14.01 3.89
N GLU A 167 -11.14 -13.60 3.17
CA GLU A 167 -12.39 -14.36 3.09
C GLU A 167 -12.12 -15.79 2.62
N LYS A 168 -12.86 -16.74 3.21
CA LYS A 168 -12.72 -18.18 2.94
C LYS A 168 -11.31 -18.75 3.21
N GLY A 169 -10.44 -18.00 3.90
CA GLY A 169 -9.06 -18.41 4.18
C GLY A 169 -8.18 -18.45 2.94
N ALA A 170 -8.52 -17.69 1.88
CA ALA A 170 -7.74 -17.65 0.65
C ALA A 170 -6.31 -17.13 0.89
N THR A 171 -5.32 -17.76 0.27
CA THR A 171 -3.91 -17.37 0.38
C THR A 171 -3.19 -17.47 -0.96
N PHE A 172 -2.05 -16.80 -1.09
CA PHE A 172 -1.09 -16.97 -2.18
C PHE A 172 0.34 -17.07 -1.62
N GLU A 173 1.25 -17.58 -2.43
CA GLU A 173 2.66 -17.75 -2.06
C GLU A 173 3.55 -16.78 -2.83
N ARG A 174 4.42 -16.06 -2.12
CA ARG A 174 5.61 -15.44 -2.70
C ARG A 174 6.76 -16.42 -2.59
N ARG A 175 7.32 -16.81 -3.74
CA ARG A 175 8.49 -17.67 -3.84
C ARG A 175 9.77 -16.86 -3.95
N ASN A 176 10.82 -17.33 -3.30
CA ASN A 176 12.16 -16.77 -3.39
C ASN A 176 12.67 -16.91 -4.84
N PRO A 177 13.16 -15.83 -5.48
CA PRO A 177 13.58 -15.89 -6.88
C PRO A 177 14.84 -16.71 -7.13
N LEU A 178 15.66 -16.96 -6.12
CA LEU A 178 16.94 -17.67 -6.25
C LEU A 178 16.78 -19.20 -6.28
N ASP A 179 15.83 -19.73 -5.49
CA ASP A 179 15.69 -21.19 -5.31
C ASP A 179 14.25 -21.70 -5.39
N GLY A 180 13.26 -20.82 -5.59
CA GLY A 180 11.85 -21.19 -5.73
C GLY A 180 11.17 -21.66 -4.43
N SER A 181 11.88 -21.63 -3.30
CA SER A 181 11.33 -21.89 -1.96
C SER A 181 10.25 -20.88 -1.59
N VAL A 182 9.28 -21.25 -0.74
CA VAL A 182 8.22 -20.30 -0.31
C VAL A 182 8.81 -19.33 0.70
N ALA A 183 8.93 -18.05 0.33
CA ALA A 183 9.42 -17.00 1.21
C ALA A 183 8.31 -16.48 2.13
N THR A 184 7.08 -16.33 1.62
CA THR A 184 5.95 -15.84 2.41
C THR A 184 4.64 -16.41 1.89
N ARG A 185 3.74 -16.80 2.79
CA ARG A 185 2.34 -17.14 2.50
C ARG A 185 1.47 -16.00 3.01
N ALA A 186 0.72 -15.34 2.12
CA ALA A 186 -0.05 -14.15 2.45
C ALA A 186 -1.55 -14.33 2.12
N PRO A 187 -2.45 -13.64 2.83
CA PRO A 187 -3.88 -13.67 2.51
C PRO A 187 -4.16 -13.12 1.11
N ALA A 188 -5.04 -13.77 0.36
CA ALA A 188 -5.53 -13.28 -0.93
C ALA A 188 -6.88 -12.57 -0.73
N ALA A 189 -6.84 -11.26 -0.46
CA ALA A 189 -8.03 -10.45 -0.24
C ALA A 189 -9.01 -10.55 -1.40
N SER A 190 -10.29 -10.67 -1.07
CA SER A 190 -11.37 -10.47 -2.03
C SER A 190 -11.66 -8.98 -2.26
N ALA A 191 -12.55 -8.66 -3.20
CA ALA A 191 -13.10 -7.32 -3.32
C ALA A 191 -13.81 -6.86 -2.03
N ALA A 192 -14.47 -7.76 -1.30
CA ALA A 192 -15.17 -7.43 -0.07
C ALA A 192 -14.18 -7.11 1.08
N ASP A 193 -13.05 -7.82 1.15
CA ASP A 193 -11.96 -7.48 2.08
C ASP A 193 -11.40 -6.08 1.81
N ALA A 194 -11.23 -5.74 0.53
CA ALA A 194 -10.75 -4.43 0.12
C ALA A 194 -11.73 -3.31 0.49
N VAL A 195 -13.04 -3.54 0.29
CA VAL A 195 -14.10 -2.63 0.72
C VAL A 195 -14.11 -2.48 2.24
N ALA A 196 -14.00 -3.57 3.00
CA ALA A 196 -13.96 -3.51 4.46
C ALA A 196 -12.77 -2.68 4.99
N ALA A 197 -11.62 -2.75 4.33
CA ALA A 197 -10.47 -1.89 4.64
C ALA A 197 -10.74 -0.40 4.37
N VAL A 198 -11.42 -0.09 3.25
CA VAL A 198 -11.82 1.28 2.93
C VAL A 198 -12.87 1.81 3.90
N GLU A 199 -13.85 1.00 4.29
CA GLU A 199 -14.88 1.38 5.26
C GLU A 199 -14.28 1.66 6.64
N ALA A 200 -13.33 0.83 7.09
CA ALA A 200 -12.58 1.08 8.32
C ALA A 200 -11.80 2.40 8.24
N ALA A 201 -11.13 2.67 7.12
CA ALA A 201 -10.44 3.93 6.88
C ALA A 201 -11.40 5.13 6.88
N ALA A 202 -12.59 4.99 6.29
CA ALA A 202 -13.60 6.03 6.23
C ALA A 202 -14.20 6.34 7.61
N ALA A 203 -14.40 5.31 8.44
CA ALA A 203 -14.86 5.48 9.81
C ALA A 203 -13.82 6.23 10.66
N ALA A 204 -12.54 5.81 10.59
CA ALA A 204 -11.44 6.44 11.32
C ALA A 204 -11.13 7.87 10.83
N PHE A 205 -11.42 8.19 9.56
CA PHE A 205 -11.18 9.52 9.00
C PHE A 205 -11.90 10.62 9.77
N ARG A 206 -13.12 10.37 10.26
CA ARG A 206 -13.94 11.36 10.98
C ARG A 206 -13.23 11.96 12.21
N THR A 207 -12.44 11.15 12.91
CA THR A 207 -11.69 11.58 14.09
C THR A 207 -10.26 11.96 13.71
N TRP A 208 -9.61 11.18 12.84
CA TRP A 208 -8.23 11.44 12.42
C TRP A 208 -8.04 12.77 11.69
N SER A 209 -8.98 13.16 10.82
CA SER A 209 -8.91 14.43 10.08
C SER A 209 -8.99 15.65 11.00
N ALA A 210 -9.55 15.48 12.21
CA ALA A 210 -9.67 16.53 13.22
C ALA A 210 -8.51 16.55 14.23
N SER A 211 -7.58 15.60 14.16
CA SER A 211 -6.39 15.57 15.02
C SER A 211 -5.53 16.82 14.86
N GLY A 212 -4.77 17.17 15.89
CA GLY A 212 -3.81 18.27 15.81
C GLY A 212 -2.54 17.90 15.03
N PRO A 213 -1.84 18.85 14.39
CA PRO A 213 -0.58 18.58 13.70
C PRO A 213 0.52 18.03 14.63
N GLY A 214 0.51 18.40 15.91
CA GLY A 214 1.45 17.89 16.92
C GLY A 214 1.21 16.40 17.26
N GLU A 215 -0.05 15.98 17.33
CA GLU A 215 -0.41 14.57 17.56
C GLU A 215 0.04 13.69 16.39
N ARG A 216 -0.28 14.11 15.15
CA ARG A 216 0.17 13.41 13.94
C ARG A 216 1.70 13.32 13.86
N ARG A 217 2.39 14.42 14.18
CA ARG A 217 3.87 14.46 14.22
C ARG A 217 4.43 13.44 15.21
N ALA A 218 3.89 13.39 16.43
CA ALA A 218 4.38 12.47 17.46
C ALA A 218 4.27 11.01 17.02
N LEU A 219 3.16 10.61 16.39
CA LEU A 219 2.96 9.27 15.87
C LEU A 219 3.91 8.93 14.71
N LEU A 220 4.12 9.86 13.77
CA LEU A 220 5.03 9.66 12.64
C LEU A 220 6.49 9.53 13.09
N LEU A 221 6.93 10.30 14.09
CA LEU A 221 8.27 10.16 14.67
C LEU A 221 8.46 8.80 15.34
N LYS A 222 7.49 8.37 16.16
CA LYS A 222 7.53 7.02 16.76
C LYS A 222 7.56 5.91 15.71
N ALA A 223 6.81 6.07 14.61
CA ALA A 223 6.83 5.10 13.52
C ALA A 223 8.18 5.05 12.81
N ALA A 224 8.87 6.18 12.65
CA ALA A 224 10.23 6.20 12.10
C ALA A 224 11.20 5.39 12.96
N ASP A 225 11.17 5.60 14.28
CA ASP A 225 12.04 4.90 15.23
C ASP A 225 11.70 3.39 15.28
N ALA A 226 10.41 3.04 15.29
CA ALA A 226 9.96 1.65 15.25
C ALA A 226 10.34 0.94 13.94
N LEU A 227 10.34 1.66 12.81
CA LEU A 227 10.75 1.13 11.51
C LEU A 227 12.26 0.87 11.46
N GLU A 228 13.09 1.79 11.97
CA GLU A 228 14.55 1.59 12.05
C GLU A 228 14.93 0.45 13.00
N ALA A 229 14.24 0.32 14.13
CA ALA A 229 14.47 -0.78 15.07
C ALA A 229 14.23 -2.17 14.43
N ARG A 230 13.45 -2.22 13.34
CA ARG A 230 13.14 -3.45 12.58
C ARG A 230 14.08 -3.70 11.40
N THR A 231 15.17 -2.95 11.26
CA THR A 231 16.16 -3.11 10.16
C THR A 231 16.57 -4.57 9.92
N PRO A 232 16.91 -5.39 10.95
CA PRO A 232 17.27 -6.79 10.71
C PRO A 232 16.16 -7.62 10.06
N ALA A 233 14.92 -7.43 10.49
CA ALA A 233 13.75 -8.13 9.94
C ALA A 233 13.45 -7.71 8.50
N PHE A 234 13.66 -6.43 8.16
CA PHE A 234 13.55 -5.95 6.78
C PHE A 234 14.63 -6.54 5.88
N ILE A 235 15.88 -6.61 6.34
CA ILE A 235 16.98 -7.22 5.57
C ILE A 235 16.65 -8.69 5.25
N GLU A 236 16.19 -9.45 6.23
CA GLU A 236 15.79 -10.84 6.05
C GLU A 236 14.62 -10.97 5.05
N ALA A 237 13.54 -10.21 5.26
CA ALA A 237 12.35 -10.29 4.42
C ALA A 237 12.63 -9.87 2.97
N VAL A 238 13.37 -8.78 2.75
CA VAL A 238 13.72 -8.30 1.41
C VAL A 238 14.59 -9.32 0.68
N ALA A 239 15.62 -9.87 1.34
CA ALA A 239 16.45 -10.90 0.73
C ALA A 239 15.64 -12.16 0.39
N ALA A 240 14.72 -12.58 1.25
CA ALA A 240 13.89 -13.75 1.03
C ALA A 240 12.84 -13.55 -0.09
N GLU A 241 12.17 -12.40 -0.12
CA GLU A 241 11.07 -12.13 -1.05
C GLU A 241 11.56 -11.66 -2.42
N THR A 242 12.59 -10.81 -2.49
CA THR A 242 13.03 -10.17 -3.75
C THR A 242 14.41 -10.60 -4.22
N GLY A 243 15.21 -11.26 -3.37
CA GLY A 243 16.59 -11.64 -3.67
C GLY A 243 17.55 -10.45 -3.75
N ALA A 244 17.17 -9.30 -3.21
CA ALA A 244 18.02 -8.11 -3.13
C ALA A 244 19.03 -8.21 -1.96
N THR A 245 20.06 -7.36 -2.01
CA THR A 245 21.15 -7.38 -1.03
C THR A 245 20.76 -6.71 0.30
N GLY A 246 21.42 -7.11 1.39
CA GLY A 246 21.23 -6.46 2.69
C GLY A 246 21.60 -4.98 2.70
N LEU A 247 22.57 -4.56 1.88
CA LEU A 247 22.93 -3.15 1.68
C LEU A 247 21.74 -2.35 1.12
N TRP A 248 21.08 -2.89 0.09
CA TRP A 248 19.90 -2.26 -0.51
C TRP A 248 18.73 -2.19 0.48
N ALA A 249 18.48 -3.27 1.21
CA ALA A 249 17.44 -3.32 2.22
C ALA A 249 17.70 -2.33 3.38
N GLY A 250 18.94 -2.25 3.87
CA GLY A 250 19.33 -1.30 4.91
C GLY A 250 19.19 0.16 4.46
N PHE A 251 19.62 0.48 3.24
CA PHE A 251 19.39 1.79 2.64
C PHE A 251 17.89 2.12 2.54
N ASN A 252 17.09 1.14 2.12
CA ASN A 252 15.64 1.27 2.04
C ASN A 252 15.01 1.67 3.38
N VAL A 253 15.41 0.99 4.46
CA VAL A 253 14.91 1.29 5.82
C VAL A 253 15.33 2.69 6.26
N HIS A 254 16.59 3.06 6.06
CA HIS A 254 17.11 4.36 6.47
C HIS A 254 16.37 5.51 5.78
N LEU A 255 16.24 5.46 4.45
CA LEU A 255 15.54 6.51 3.71
C LEU A 255 14.04 6.53 4.02
N ALA A 256 13.40 5.36 4.20
CA ALA A 256 12.00 5.28 4.58
C ALA A 256 11.73 5.89 5.97
N ALA A 257 12.61 5.67 6.95
CA ALA A 257 12.53 6.33 8.24
C ALA A 257 12.70 7.85 8.12
N GLY A 258 13.64 8.30 7.27
CA GLY A 258 13.78 9.71 6.89
C GLY A 258 12.48 10.30 6.31
N MET A 259 11.77 9.56 5.46
CA MET A 259 10.47 9.99 4.91
C MET A 259 9.38 10.13 5.96
N LEU A 260 9.33 9.25 6.97
CA LEU A 260 8.40 9.41 8.09
C LEU A 260 8.74 10.64 8.94
N ARG A 261 10.03 10.91 9.18
CA ARG A 261 10.48 12.11 9.89
C ARG A 261 10.16 13.39 9.12
N GLU A 262 10.38 13.40 7.81
CA GLU A 262 10.01 14.53 6.95
C GLU A 262 8.49 14.73 6.95
N ALA A 263 7.70 13.66 6.82
CA ALA A 263 6.25 13.74 6.94
C ALA A 263 5.81 14.33 8.30
N ALA A 264 6.50 13.99 9.39
CA ALA A 264 6.27 14.56 10.71
C ALA A 264 6.62 16.07 10.77
N ALA A 265 7.64 16.52 10.04
CA ALA A 265 8.00 17.92 9.90
C ALA A 265 6.97 18.71 9.06
N LEU A 266 6.41 18.08 8.02
CA LEU A 266 5.42 18.68 7.12
C LEU A 266 4.07 18.97 7.78
N THR A 267 3.73 18.36 8.94
CA THR A 267 2.39 18.52 9.55
C THR A 267 1.99 19.96 9.85
N THR A 268 2.95 20.86 10.11
CA THR A 268 2.73 22.31 10.30
C THR A 268 3.04 23.14 9.06
N GLN A 269 3.47 22.51 7.97
CA GLN A 269 3.72 23.14 6.67
C GLN A 269 2.52 23.03 5.71
N VAL A 270 1.44 22.34 6.14
CA VAL A 270 0.17 22.30 5.42
C VAL A 270 -0.53 23.66 5.56
N ALA A 271 -0.07 24.62 4.75
CA ALA A 271 -0.50 26.01 4.80
C ALA A 271 -1.54 26.34 3.72
N GLY A 272 -2.43 27.26 4.08
CA GLY A 272 -3.32 27.97 3.17
C GLY A 272 -2.81 29.38 2.85
N GLU A 273 -3.68 30.21 2.29
CA GLU A 273 -3.37 31.59 1.89
C GLU A 273 -4.51 32.54 2.31
N VAL A 274 -4.18 33.76 2.71
CA VAL A 274 -5.16 34.87 2.82
C VAL A 274 -5.08 35.65 1.51
N ILE A 275 -6.22 35.80 0.84
CA ILE A 275 -6.28 36.29 -0.54
C ILE A 275 -7.00 37.65 -0.55
N PRO A 276 -6.39 38.72 -1.08
CA PRO A 276 -7.06 40.00 -1.25
C PRO A 276 -8.34 39.87 -2.10
N SER A 277 -9.43 40.51 -1.66
CA SER A 277 -10.72 40.48 -2.37
C SER A 277 -11.06 41.87 -2.93
N ASP A 278 -11.55 41.90 -4.17
CA ASP A 278 -12.12 43.11 -4.77
C ASP A 278 -13.45 43.52 -4.12
N VAL A 279 -14.08 42.63 -3.34
CA VAL A 279 -15.33 42.91 -2.61
C VAL A 279 -14.98 43.60 -1.28
N PRO A 280 -15.40 44.86 -1.07
CA PRO A 280 -15.16 45.55 0.20
C PRO A 280 -15.72 44.77 1.39
N GLY A 281 -14.93 44.67 2.46
CA GLY A 281 -15.32 43.94 3.67
C GLY A 281 -15.39 42.41 3.51
N SER A 282 -14.77 41.82 2.48
CA SER A 282 -14.68 40.36 2.34
C SER A 282 -13.28 39.86 2.73
N LEU A 283 -13.18 39.10 3.82
CA LEU A 283 -11.99 38.31 4.14
C LEU A 283 -12.06 37.00 3.34
N ALA A 284 -11.15 36.79 2.39
CA ALA A 284 -11.06 35.56 1.61
C ALA A 284 -9.80 34.76 1.99
N MET A 285 -9.93 33.43 2.03
CA MET A 285 -8.86 32.51 2.35
C MET A 285 -8.94 31.23 1.51
N GLY A 286 -7.79 30.71 1.10
CA GLY A 286 -7.63 29.34 0.60
C GLY A 286 -7.14 28.45 1.73
N VAL A 287 -7.89 27.42 2.11
CA VAL A 287 -7.59 26.53 3.23
C VAL A 287 -7.34 25.12 2.71
N ARG A 288 -6.22 24.50 3.11
CA ARG A 288 -5.95 23.09 2.84
C ARG A 288 -6.62 22.20 3.86
N GLN A 289 -7.35 21.21 3.40
CA GLN A 289 -8.01 20.20 4.23
C GLN A 289 -7.64 18.79 3.76
N PRO A 290 -7.64 17.77 4.65
CA PRO A 290 -7.43 16.39 4.25
C PRO A 290 -8.45 15.97 3.19
N ALA A 291 -8.04 15.18 2.20
CA ALA A 291 -8.89 14.77 1.10
C ALA A 291 -9.88 13.66 1.48
N GLY A 292 -9.50 12.72 2.35
CA GLY A 292 -10.33 11.57 2.72
C GLY A 292 -9.53 10.29 2.94
N VAL A 293 -10.06 9.16 2.45
CA VAL A 293 -9.30 7.90 2.37
C VAL A 293 -8.38 7.92 1.16
N VAL A 294 -7.11 7.56 1.37
CA VAL A 294 -6.10 7.43 0.31
C VAL A 294 -5.73 5.97 0.11
N VAL A 295 -5.81 5.48 -1.12
CA VAL A 295 -5.31 4.14 -1.48
C VAL A 295 -3.90 4.29 -2.03
N GLY A 296 -2.93 3.71 -1.33
CA GLY A 296 -1.53 3.66 -1.74
C GLY A 296 -1.17 2.28 -2.28
N ILE A 297 -0.59 2.21 -3.48
CA ILE A 297 -0.24 0.96 -4.14
C ILE A 297 1.25 0.98 -4.45
N ALA A 298 2.03 0.23 -3.68
CA ALA A 298 3.49 0.22 -3.74
C ALA A 298 4.03 -1.03 -4.48
N PRO A 299 5.14 -0.92 -5.24
CA PRO A 299 5.81 -2.03 -5.91
C PRO A 299 6.83 -2.69 -4.98
N TRP A 300 7.70 -3.54 -5.53
CA TRP A 300 8.57 -4.44 -4.79
C TRP A 300 10.06 -4.11 -4.84
N ASN A 301 10.48 -3.21 -5.72
CA ASN A 301 11.89 -3.02 -6.05
C ASN A 301 12.65 -2.17 -5.02
N ALA A 302 12.03 -1.11 -4.51
CA ALA A 302 12.45 -0.36 -3.33
C ALA A 302 11.35 -0.47 -2.26
N PRO A 303 11.12 -1.68 -1.72
CA PRO A 303 9.84 -2.05 -1.11
C PRO A 303 9.54 -1.27 0.18
N VAL A 304 10.57 -0.88 0.95
CA VAL A 304 10.35 -0.11 2.18
C VAL A 304 10.12 1.37 1.85
N ILE A 305 10.97 1.96 1.00
CA ILE A 305 10.87 3.36 0.59
C ILE A 305 9.52 3.64 -0.05
N LEU A 306 9.14 2.84 -1.04
CA LEU A 306 7.92 3.08 -1.82
C LEU A 306 6.66 2.71 -1.04
N GLY A 307 6.73 1.70 -0.18
CA GLY A 307 5.66 1.37 0.77
C GLY A 307 5.39 2.52 1.74
N VAL A 308 6.43 3.11 2.33
CA VAL A 308 6.29 4.27 3.23
C VAL A 308 5.86 5.52 2.49
N ARG A 309 6.45 5.83 1.32
CA ARG A 309 6.09 6.98 0.47
C ARG A 309 4.59 7.00 0.15
N ALA A 310 4.00 5.84 -0.11
CA ALA A 310 2.58 5.71 -0.46
C ALA A 310 1.62 6.14 0.66
N ILE A 311 2.09 6.23 1.92
CA ILE A 311 1.24 6.46 3.09
C ILE A 311 1.70 7.60 4.02
N ALA A 312 3.00 7.93 4.07
CA ALA A 312 3.55 8.88 5.05
C ALA A 312 2.98 10.30 4.90
N THR A 313 3.07 10.90 3.71
CA THR A 313 2.53 12.24 3.46
C THR A 313 0.99 12.29 3.55
N PRO A 314 0.22 11.31 3.03
CA PRO A 314 -1.21 11.21 3.30
C PRO A 314 -1.56 11.27 4.79
N LEU A 315 -0.88 10.48 5.63
CA LEU A 315 -1.09 10.47 7.08
C LEU A 315 -0.76 11.81 7.71
N ALA A 316 0.36 12.44 7.34
CA ALA A 316 0.74 13.76 7.83
C ALA A 316 -0.29 14.84 7.50
N CYS A 317 -0.91 14.74 6.31
CA CYS A 317 -1.97 15.65 5.85
C CYS A 317 -3.34 15.35 6.48
N GLY A 318 -3.45 14.40 7.41
CA GLY A 318 -4.71 14.08 8.11
C GLY A 318 -5.63 13.11 7.36
N ASN A 319 -5.13 12.43 6.32
CA ASN A 319 -5.86 11.38 5.62
C ASN A 319 -5.71 10.03 6.33
N THR A 320 -6.68 9.14 6.14
CA THR A 320 -6.51 7.71 6.46
C THR A 320 -6.07 6.95 5.22
N VAL A 321 -5.42 5.80 5.40
CA VAL A 321 -4.77 5.08 4.31
C VAL A 321 -5.16 3.62 4.24
N VAL A 322 -5.21 3.10 3.01
CA VAL A 322 -5.19 1.67 2.71
C VAL A 322 -3.97 1.39 1.85
N LEU A 323 -2.99 0.68 2.39
CA LEU A 323 -1.83 0.21 1.66
C LEU A 323 -2.16 -1.13 0.99
N LYS A 324 -2.24 -1.16 -0.34
CA LYS A 324 -2.28 -2.42 -1.12
C LYS A 324 -0.85 -2.93 -1.29
N GLY A 325 -0.50 -3.98 -0.56
CA GLY A 325 0.82 -4.60 -0.61
C GLY A 325 1.13 -5.23 -1.97
N SER A 326 2.39 -5.19 -2.41
CA SER A 326 2.80 -5.96 -3.59
C SER A 326 2.78 -7.45 -3.25
N GLU A 327 2.23 -8.25 -4.15
CA GLU A 327 2.32 -9.70 -4.17
C GLU A 327 3.78 -10.22 -4.23
N ASN A 328 4.74 -9.37 -4.60
CA ASN A 328 6.15 -9.73 -4.67
C ASN A 328 6.94 -9.47 -3.37
N CYS A 329 6.38 -8.73 -2.42
CA CYS A 329 7.01 -8.49 -1.12
C CYS A 329 6.00 -8.24 0.02
N PRO A 330 4.99 -9.14 0.20
CA PRO A 330 3.96 -8.95 1.20
C PRO A 330 4.50 -8.87 2.65
N ARG A 331 5.48 -9.68 3.04
CA ARG A 331 6.08 -9.62 4.39
C ARG A 331 6.77 -8.29 4.63
N THR A 332 7.52 -7.81 3.64
CA THR A 332 8.23 -6.53 3.71
C THR A 332 7.24 -5.38 3.92
N HIS A 333 6.14 -5.31 3.16
CA HIS A 333 5.15 -4.25 3.36
C HIS A 333 4.38 -4.39 4.69
N ARG A 334 4.15 -5.61 5.16
CA ARG A 334 3.52 -5.82 6.47
C ARG A 334 4.39 -5.30 7.61
N LEU A 335 5.72 -5.42 7.54
CA LEU A 335 6.65 -4.88 8.54
C LEU A 335 6.53 -3.35 8.68
N ILE A 336 6.29 -2.63 7.58
CA ILE A 336 6.02 -1.18 7.61
C ILE A 336 4.77 -0.90 8.47
N VAL A 337 3.73 -1.70 8.24
CA VAL A 337 2.44 -1.57 8.94
C VAL A 337 2.56 -1.97 10.40
N GLU A 338 3.38 -2.96 10.74
CA GLU A 338 3.70 -3.30 12.15
C GLU A 338 4.37 -2.13 12.86
N ALA A 339 5.34 -1.46 12.23
CA ALA A 339 5.98 -0.27 12.81
C ALA A 339 4.98 0.87 13.08
N LEU A 340 4.01 1.07 12.18
CA LEU A 340 2.91 2.05 12.37
C LEU A 340 1.96 1.63 13.49
N GLN A 341 1.67 0.34 13.65
CA GLN A 341 0.88 -0.16 14.79
C GLN A 341 1.60 0.05 16.12
N ASP A 342 2.90 -0.29 16.20
CA ASP A 342 3.72 -0.12 17.40
C ASP A 342 3.83 1.36 17.81
N ALA A 343 3.82 2.27 16.83
CA ALA A 343 3.82 3.71 17.08
C ALA A 343 2.51 4.21 17.73
N GLY A 344 1.44 3.41 17.69
CA GLY A 344 0.16 3.70 18.33
C GLY A 344 -0.83 4.43 17.42
N PHE A 345 -0.75 4.26 16.09
CA PHE A 345 -1.76 4.81 15.19
C PHE A 345 -3.15 4.25 15.52
N PRO A 346 -4.20 5.09 15.57
CA PRO A 346 -5.55 4.63 15.88
C PRO A 346 -6.07 3.57 14.89
N ALA A 347 -6.94 2.69 15.38
CA ALA A 347 -7.59 1.67 14.56
C ALA A 347 -8.25 2.28 13.31
N GLY A 348 -7.99 1.67 12.15
CA GLY A 348 -8.53 2.11 10.86
C GLY A 348 -7.80 3.29 10.22
N VAL A 349 -6.90 4.00 10.90
CA VAL A 349 -6.11 5.07 10.27
C VAL A 349 -5.14 4.50 9.22
N VAL A 350 -4.55 3.35 9.54
CA VAL A 350 -3.71 2.57 8.63
C VAL A 350 -4.35 1.19 8.45
N ASN A 351 -4.60 0.81 7.19
CA ASN A 351 -5.06 -0.53 6.81
C ASN A 351 -4.13 -1.10 5.75
N TYR A 352 -4.04 -2.42 5.70
CA TYR A 352 -3.16 -3.15 4.81
C TYR A 352 -3.85 -4.38 4.27
N VAL A 353 -3.86 -4.49 2.94
CA VAL A 353 -4.44 -5.62 2.23
C VAL A 353 -3.45 -6.18 1.21
N THR A 354 -3.53 -7.48 0.98
CA THR A 354 -2.76 -8.22 -0.02
C THR A 354 -3.70 -9.00 -0.91
N ASN A 355 -3.30 -9.33 -2.13
CA ASN A 355 -4.12 -10.11 -3.05
C ASN A 355 -3.27 -11.12 -3.82
N ALA A 356 -3.88 -12.19 -4.31
CA ALA A 356 -3.23 -13.03 -5.30
C ALA A 356 -3.03 -12.22 -6.60
N PRO A 357 -1.94 -12.44 -7.37
CA PRO A 357 -1.64 -11.64 -8.56
C PRO A 357 -2.81 -11.52 -9.55
N ALA A 358 -3.58 -12.60 -9.75
CA ALA A 358 -4.72 -12.63 -10.66
C ALA A 358 -5.87 -11.70 -10.24
N ASP A 359 -6.02 -11.43 -8.93
CA ASP A 359 -7.14 -10.66 -8.37
C ASP A 359 -6.83 -9.15 -8.27
N ALA A 360 -5.61 -8.73 -8.63
CA ALA A 360 -5.13 -7.36 -8.41
C ALA A 360 -6.06 -6.30 -9.03
N GLY A 361 -6.53 -6.53 -10.27
CA GLY A 361 -7.43 -5.62 -10.96
C GLY A 361 -8.76 -5.45 -10.24
N THR A 362 -9.40 -6.56 -9.86
CA THR A 362 -10.70 -6.57 -9.17
C THR A 362 -10.62 -5.93 -7.78
N VAL A 363 -9.56 -6.22 -7.01
CA VAL A 363 -9.33 -5.65 -5.68
C VAL A 363 -9.10 -4.14 -5.75
N VAL A 364 -8.26 -3.68 -6.70
CA VAL A 364 -8.00 -2.25 -6.90
C VAL A 364 -9.25 -1.53 -7.38
N GLU A 365 -9.98 -2.07 -8.37
CA GLU A 365 -11.22 -1.45 -8.87
C GLU A 365 -12.28 -1.33 -7.76
N ALA A 366 -12.43 -2.34 -6.90
CA ALA A 366 -13.36 -2.28 -5.77
C ALA A 366 -13.05 -1.11 -4.81
N MET A 367 -11.77 -0.90 -4.47
CA MET A 367 -11.37 0.25 -3.64
C MET A 367 -11.55 1.58 -4.36
N VAL A 368 -11.11 1.66 -5.64
CA VAL A 368 -11.20 2.87 -6.44
C VAL A 368 -12.64 3.24 -6.76
N ALA A 369 -13.57 2.30 -6.85
CA ALA A 369 -15.00 2.59 -7.03
C ALA A 369 -15.67 3.11 -5.75
N HIS A 370 -15.16 2.77 -4.57
CA HIS A 370 -15.81 3.10 -3.30
C HIS A 370 -15.84 4.61 -3.02
N PRO A 371 -16.98 5.24 -2.68
CA PRO A 371 -17.13 6.70 -2.59
C PRO A 371 -16.26 7.36 -1.52
N ALA A 372 -15.85 6.62 -0.48
CA ALA A 372 -14.96 7.15 0.56
C ALA A 372 -13.50 7.35 0.12
N VAL A 373 -13.04 6.64 -0.92
CA VAL A 373 -11.68 6.84 -1.46
C VAL A 373 -11.65 8.12 -2.26
N ARG A 374 -10.75 9.03 -1.90
CA ARG A 374 -10.69 10.39 -2.44
C ARG A 374 -9.41 10.66 -3.23
N ARG A 375 -8.32 9.94 -2.93
CA ARG A 375 -7.07 10.00 -3.70
C ARG A 375 -6.51 8.59 -3.87
N VAL A 376 -5.80 8.38 -4.97
CA VAL A 376 -5.06 7.15 -5.24
C VAL A 376 -3.62 7.52 -5.52
N ASN A 377 -2.67 6.72 -5.07
CA ASN A 377 -1.29 6.81 -5.53
C ASN A 377 -0.77 5.43 -5.91
N PHE A 378 -0.03 5.37 -7.02
CA PHE A 378 0.50 4.13 -7.55
C PHE A 378 1.92 4.34 -8.04
N THR A 379 2.79 3.40 -7.67
CA THR A 379 4.12 3.27 -8.26
C THR A 379 4.27 1.90 -8.94
N GLY A 380 4.73 1.88 -10.18
CA GLY A 380 4.93 0.63 -10.93
C GLY A 380 4.96 0.83 -12.45
N SER A 381 4.74 -0.22 -13.24
CA SER A 381 4.87 -0.13 -14.70
C SER A 381 3.91 0.88 -15.34
N THR A 382 4.34 1.54 -16.41
CA THR A 382 3.50 2.50 -17.16
C THR A 382 2.22 1.88 -17.70
N ARG A 383 2.27 0.62 -18.14
CA ARG A 383 1.09 -0.13 -18.58
C ARG A 383 0.01 -0.21 -17.50
N VAL A 384 0.39 -0.60 -16.28
CA VAL A 384 -0.55 -0.69 -15.15
C VAL A 384 -0.99 0.69 -14.68
N GLY A 385 -0.08 1.68 -14.68
CA GLY A 385 -0.41 3.07 -14.36
C GLY A 385 -1.52 3.64 -15.24
N ARG A 386 -1.48 3.38 -16.55
CA ARG A 386 -2.55 3.79 -17.50
C ARG A 386 -3.91 3.15 -17.15
N ILE A 387 -3.92 1.87 -16.75
CA ILE A 387 -5.14 1.16 -16.34
C ILE A 387 -5.73 1.78 -15.06
N ILE A 388 -4.87 2.06 -14.08
CA ILE A 388 -5.28 2.70 -12.82
C ILE A 388 -5.81 4.11 -13.08
N ALA A 389 -5.14 4.90 -13.92
CA ALA A 389 -5.59 6.24 -14.32
C ALA A 389 -6.98 6.19 -14.96
N ALA A 390 -7.19 5.29 -15.91
CA ALA A 390 -8.49 5.09 -16.56
C ALA A 390 -9.57 4.69 -15.55
N THR A 391 -9.25 3.83 -14.59
CA THR A 391 -10.17 3.43 -13.52
C THR A 391 -10.51 4.59 -12.60
N CYS A 392 -9.51 5.39 -12.19
CA CYS A 392 -9.72 6.58 -11.37
C CYS A 392 -10.57 7.63 -12.10
N ALA A 393 -10.39 7.78 -13.42
CA ALA A 393 -11.16 8.70 -14.25
C ALA A 393 -12.66 8.35 -14.28
N LYS A 394 -13.04 7.07 -14.28
CA LYS A 394 -14.45 6.63 -14.16
C LYS A 394 -15.13 7.21 -12.91
N HIS A 395 -14.37 7.48 -11.85
CA HIS A 395 -14.86 7.93 -10.55
C HIS A 395 -14.38 9.34 -10.16
N LEU A 396 -13.77 10.08 -11.09
CA LEU A 396 -13.22 11.43 -10.90
C LEU A 396 -12.26 11.54 -9.70
N LYS A 397 -11.38 10.54 -9.54
CA LYS A 397 -10.42 10.51 -8.44
C LYS A 397 -9.04 10.98 -8.91
N PRO A 398 -8.47 12.02 -8.30
CA PRO A 398 -7.07 12.40 -8.57
C PRO A 398 -6.14 11.24 -8.23
N VAL A 399 -5.13 11.03 -9.08
CA VAL A 399 -4.16 9.96 -8.94
C VAL A 399 -2.74 10.50 -9.10
N VAL A 400 -1.85 10.10 -8.18
CA VAL A 400 -0.41 10.28 -8.32
C VAL A 400 0.18 9.02 -8.94
N LEU A 401 0.89 9.17 -10.04
CA LEU A 401 1.49 8.06 -10.78
C LEU A 401 2.99 8.28 -10.90
N GLU A 402 3.76 7.35 -10.33
CA GLU A 402 5.21 7.30 -10.47
C GLU A 402 5.54 6.02 -11.24
N LEU A 403 5.89 6.16 -12.52
CA LEU A 403 5.92 5.03 -13.46
C LEU A 403 7.35 4.73 -13.94
N GLY A 404 7.48 3.82 -14.90
CA GLY A 404 8.77 3.37 -15.43
C GLY A 404 9.62 4.51 -16.01
N GLY A 405 10.90 4.20 -16.23
CA GLY A 405 11.88 5.13 -16.73
C GLY A 405 12.79 4.54 -17.82
N LYS A 406 13.43 5.42 -18.58
CA LYS A 406 14.60 5.09 -19.42
C LYS A 406 15.67 6.16 -19.24
N ALA A 407 16.09 6.35 -17.99
CA ALA A 407 16.86 7.50 -17.53
C ALA A 407 18.16 7.66 -18.34
N PRO A 408 18.34 8.80 -19.04
CA PRO A 408 19.57 9.11 -19.75
C PRO A 408 20.61 9.70 -18.78
N MET A 409 21.84 9.20 -18.86
CA MET A 409 23.01 9.86 -18.30
C MET A 409 23.86 10.40 -19.45
N VAL A 410 23.82 11.71 -19.64
CA VAL A 410 24.60 12.43 -20.65
C VAL A 410 26.01 12.69 -20.12
N VAL A 411 27.03 12.24 -20.84
CA VAL A 411 28.44 12.49 -20.51
C VAL A 411 29.04 13.34 -21.62
N LEU A 412 29.27 14.62 -21.32
CA LEU A 412 29.85 15.59 -22.25
C LEU A 412 31.36 15.37 -22.41
N ASP A 413 31.93 15.95 -23.47
CA ASP A 413 33.35 15.80 -23.82
C ASP A 413 34.35 16.34 -22.80
N ASP A 414 33.90 17.24 -21.93
CA ASP A 414 34.70 17.85 -20.87
C ASP A 414 34.39 17.26 -19.49
N ALA A 415 33.61 16.17 -19.43
CA ALA A 415 33.24 15.53 -18.18
C ALA A 415 34.46 14.97 -17.44
N ASP A 416 34.43 15.08 -16.10
CA ASP A 416 35.28 14.25 -15.25
C ASP A 416 34.88 12.78 -15.45
N LEU A 417 35.71 12.06 -16.18
CA LEU A 417 35.48 10.66 -16.53
C LEU A 417 35.49 9.74 -15.31
N GLU A 418 36.28 10.03 -14.28
CA GLU A 418 36.30 9.19 -13.08
C GLU A 418 34.99 9.33 -12.30
N ALA A 419 34.56 10.58 -12.07
CA ALA A 419 33.29 10.87 -11.43
C ALA A 419 32.11 10.28 -12.23
N ALA A 420 32.11 10.46 -13.55
CA ALA A 420 31.06 9.93 -14.43
C ALA A 420 31.02 8.39 -14.41
N VAL A 421 32.18 7.71 -14.45
CA VAL A 421 32.24 6.23 -14.41
C VAL A 421 31.74 5.69 -13.08
N ASN A 422 32.13 6.30 -11.95
CA ASN A 422 31.68 5.86 -10.63
C ASN A 422 30.17 6.07 -10.45
N ALA A 423 29.64 7.22 -10.87
CA ALA A 423 28.21 7.49 -10.85
C ALA A 423 27.43 6.55 -11.79
N ALA A 424 27.94 6.30 -13.00
CA ALA A 424 27.35 5.35 -13.94
C ALA A 424 27.30 3.93 -13.36
N ALA A 425 28.39 3.43 -12.78
CA ALA A 425 28.44 2.09 -12.21
C ALA A 425 27.42 1.91 -11.07
N PHE A 426 27.32 2.90 -10.19
CA PHE A 426 26.31 2.91 -9.13
C PHE A 426 24.88 2.95 -9.70
N ALA A 427 24.59 3.93 -10.56
CA ALA A 427 23.23 4.19 -11.04
C ALA A 427 22.71 3.12 -12.01
N CYS A 428 23.60 2.45 -12.74
CA CYS A 428 23.27 1.33 -13.62
C CYS A 428 22.96 0.06 -12.83
N PHE A 429 23.72 -0.24 -11.78
CA PHE A 429 23.78 -1.60 -11.25
C PHE A 429 23.35 -1.74 -9.78
N MET A 430 23.09 -0.65 -9.05
CA MET A 430 22.46 -0.75 -7.73
C MET A 430 21.13 -1.51 -7.83
N ASN A 431 20.89 -2.42 -6.89
CA ASN A 431 19.75 -3.35 -6.90
C ASN A 431 19.60 -4.14 -8.22
N SER A 432 20.72 -4.52 -8.83
CA SER A 432 20.78 -5.20 -10.12
C SER A 432 20.04 -4.43 -11.23
N GLY A 433 20.05 -3.09 -11.18
CA GLY A 433 19.40 -2.22 -12.16
C GLY A 433 17.87 -2.15 -12.06
N GLN A 434 17.27 -2.76 -11.03
CA GLN A 434 15.81 -2.78 -10.81
C GLN A 434 15.36 -1.52 -10.04
N ILE A 435 15.62 -0.34 -10.61
CA ILE A 435 15.24 0.96 -10.04
C ILE A 435 14.64 1.77 -11.18
N CYS A 436 13.46 2.40 -10.99
CA CYS A 436 12.80 3.21 -12.02
C CYS A 436 13.68 4.37 -12.52
N MET A 437 14.53 4.90 -11.64
CA MET A 437 15.53 5.93 -11.94
C MET A 437 16.86 5.40 -12.47
N SER A 438 17.05 4.07 -12.54
CA SER A 438 18.33 3.49 -12.94
C SER A 438 18.78 4.08 -14.28
N THR A 439 20.06 4.42 -14.41
CA THR A 439 20.61 4.81 -15.71
C THR A 439 20.36 3.66 -16.66
N GLU A 440 19.56 3.89 -17.69
CA GLU A 440 19.19 2.90 -18.71
C GLU A 440 19.89 3.19 -20.04
N ARG A 441 20.19 4.47 -20.30
CA ARG A 441 20.93 4.94 -21.49
C ARG A 441 22.12 5.80 -21.07
N LEU A 442 23.32 5.34 -21.38
CA LEU A 442 24.53 6.14 -21.30
C LEU A 442 24.69 6.89 -22.64
N VAL A 443 24.47 8.20 -22.63
CA VAL A 443 24.55 9.06 -23.82
C VAL A 443 25.91 9.76 -23.77
N VAL A 444 26.88 9.30 -24.56
CA VAL A 444 28.29 9.70 -24.38
C VAL A 444 28.82 10.41 -25.63
N ASP A 445 29.48 11.56 -25.46
CA ASP A 445 30.12 12.25 -26.59
C ASP A 445 31.20 11.36 -27.22
N GLU A 446 31.16 11.22 -28.55
CA GLU A 446 32.04 10.33 -29.31
C GLU A 446 33.53 10.59 -29.02
N ARG A 447 33.93 11.84 -28.71
CA ARG A 447 35.33 12.20 -28.42
C ARG A 447 35.90 11.51 -27.18
N ILE A 448 35.05 11.15 -26.22
CA ILE A 448 35.45 10.52 -24.96
C ILE A 448 34.91 9.10 -24.80
N ALA A 449 34.06 8.63 -25.74
CA ALA A 449 33.30 7.39 -25.59
C ALA A 449 34.21 6.17 -25.32
N ASP A 450 35.29 6.00 -26.07
CA ASP A 450 36.19 4.85 -25.88
C ASP A 450 36.85 4.89 -24.49
N ALA A 451 37.40 6.04 -24.08
CA ALA A 451 38.05 6.19 -22.78
C ALA A 451 37.08 6.02 -21.60
N PHE A 452 35.84 6.51 -21.72
CA PHE A 452 34.78 6.29 -20.75
C PHE A 452 34.41 4.81 -20.64
N LEU A 453 34.20 4.15 -21.79
CA LEU A 453 33.73 2.77 -21.84
C LEU A 453 34.77 1.78 -21.35
N ASP A 454 36.06 1.98 -21.64
CA ASP A 454 37.13 1.12 -21.12
C ASP A 454 37.11 1.09 -19.58
N ARG A 455 36.95 2.25 -18.95
CA ARG A 455 36.89 2.39 -17.48
C ARG A 455 35.56 1.85 -16.92
N PHE A 456 34.44 2.17 -17.56
CA PHE A 456 33.12 1.73 -17.12
C PHE A 456 32.97 0.21 -17.20
N VAL A 457 33.43 -0.41 -18.30
CA VAL A 457 33.38 -1.87 -18.48
C VAL A 457 34.29 -2.58 -17.49
N ALA A 458 35.49 -2.05 -17.21
CA ALA A 458 36.35 -2.59 -16.16
C ALA A 458 35.64 -2.60 -14.80
N LYS A 459 34.97 -1.49 -14.44
CA LYS A 459 34.18 -1.38 -13.20
C LYS A 459 32.99 -2.34 -13.18
N ALA A 460 32.25 -2.45 -14.29
CA ALA A 460 31.09 -3.34 -14.43
C ALA A 460 31.50 -4.81 -14.24
N ARG A 461 32.61 -5.24 -14.85
CA ARG A 461 33.15 -6.61 -14.72
C ARG A 461 33.61 -6.93 -13.30
N SER A 462 34.01 -5.93 -12.51
CA SER A 462 34.47 -6.15 -11.14
C SER A 462 33.33 -6.28 -10.12
N LEU A 463 32.08 -6.04 -10.51
CA LEU A 463 30.94 -6.10 -9.57
C LEU A 463 30.63 -7.55 -9.19
N PRO A 464 30.71 -7.92 -7.90
CA PRO A 464 30.38 -9.27 -7.46
C PRO A 464 28.90 -9.59 -7.66
N VAL A 465 28.61 -10.65 -8.41
CA VAL A 465 27.28 -11.23 -8.60
C VAL A 465 27.17 -12.47 -7.74
N GLY A 466 26.07 -12.64 -7.00
CA GLY A 466 25.91 -13.83 -6.18
C GLY A 466 24.62 -13.87 -5.37
N ASP A 467 24.45 -14.96 -4.63
CA ASP A 467 23.34 -15.14 -3.70
C ASP A 467 23.58 -14.30 -2.42
N PRO A 468 22.78 -13.25 -2.14
CA PRO A 468 22.99 -12.36 -1.00
C PRO A 468 22.74 -13.02 0.37
N ARG A 469 22.31 -14.30 0.40
CA ARG A 469 22.16 -15.10 1.62
C ARG A 469 23.46 -15.80 2.02
N LYS A 470 24.47 -15.77 1.16
CA LYS A 470 25.81 -16.35 1.38
C LYS A 470 26.75 -15.30 2.01
N PRO A 471 27.83 -15.72 2.68
CA PRO A 471 28.74 -14.80 3.37
C PRO A 471 29.61 -13.96 2.41
N ASP A 472 29.76 -14.38 1.16
CA ASP A 472 30.58 -13.67 0.18
C ASP A 472 29.99 -12.28 -0.15
N PRO A 473 30.82 -11.26 -0.39
CA PRO A 473 30.33 -9.95 -0.78
C PRO A 473 29.54 -10.01 -2.09
N VAL A 474 28.31 -9.51 -2.08
CA VAL A 474 27.43 -9.42 -3.24
C VAL A 474 27.04 -7.96 -3.47
N VAL A 475 27.25 -7.47 -4.69
CA VAL A 475 26.72 -6.17 -5.15
C VAL A 475 25.49 -6.39 -6.03
N LEU A 476 25.53 -7.40 -6.91
CA LEU A 476 24.44 -7.76 -7.81
C LEU A 476 23.76 -9.02 -7.29
N GLY A 477 22.61 -8.80 -6.63
CA GLY A 477 21.72 -9.87 -6.20
C GLY A 477 20.82 -10.36 -7.33
N SER A 478 19.80 -11.13 -6.96
CA SER A 478 18.81 -11.68 -7.89
C SER A 478 18.01 -10.57 -8.58
N VAL A 479 17.73 -10.75 -9.88
CA VAL A 479 16.52 -10.13 -10.45
C VAL A 479 15.26 -10.82 -9.91
N ILE A 480 14.11 -10.15 -9.96
CA ILE A 480 12.89 -10.57 -9.26
C ILE A 480 12.31 -11.92 -9.72
N GLY A 481 12.70 -12.38 -10.91
CA GLY A 481 12.29 -13.66 -11.48
C GLY A 481 12.70 -13.83 -12.95
N MET A 482 12.41 -15.01 -13.51
CA MET A 482 12.81 -15.39 -14.87
C MET A 482 12.23 -14.50 -15.97
N GLY A 483 11.08 -13.86 -15.75
CA GLY A 483 10.52 -12.91 -16.73
C GLY A 483 11.46 -11.73 -17.04
N THR A 484 12.22 -11.25 -16.04
CA THR A 484 13.26 -10.23 -16.27
C THR A 484 14.43 -10.79 -17.10
N VAL A 485 14.83 -12.03 -16.81
CA VAL A 485 15.91 -12.72 -17.53
C VAL A 485 15.56 -12.90 -19.00
N GLU A 486 14.36 -13.40 -19.28
CA GLU A 486 13.83 -13.62 -20.63
C GLU A 486 13.73 -12.30 -21.40
N HIS A 487 13.23 -11.24 -20.77
CA HIS A 487 13.13 -9.90 -21.36
C HIS A 487 14.52 -9.34 -21.73
N CYS A 488 15.46 -9.32 -20.78
CA CYS A 488 16.82 -8.84 -21.02
C CYS A 488 17.54 -9.67 -22.10
N ASN A 489 17.39 -11.00 -22.08
CA ASN A 489 17.95 -11.88 -23.10
C ASN A 489 17.42 -11.54 -24.50
N ALA A 490 16.11 -11.31 -24.64
CA ALA A 490 15.50 -10.92 -25.91
C ALA A 490 15.97 -9.54 -26.41
N LEU A 491 16.22 -8.59 -25.49
CA LEU A 491 16.78 -7.28 -25.82
C LEU A 491 18.24 -7.38 -26.28
N ILE A 492 19.04 -8.27 -25.67
CA ILE A 492 20.41 -8.55 -26.10
C ILE A 492 20.40 -9.15 -27.52
N ASP A 493 19.57 -10.17 -27.76
CA ASP A 493 19.47 -10.81 -29.07
C ASP A 493 19.07 -9.81 -30.16
N ASP A 494 18.06 -8.96 -29.91
CA ASP A 494 17.62 -7.91 -30.83
C ASP A 494 18.72 -6.90 -31.15
N ALA A 495 19.42 -6.41 -30.12
CA ALA A 495 20.46 -5.41 -30.29
C ALA A 495 21.66 -5.97 -31.07
N LEU A 496 22.10 -7.19 -30.76
CA LEU A 496 23.21 -7.85 -31.46
C LEU A 496 22.87 -8.14 -32.93
N ALA A 497 21.65 -8.58 -33.21
CA ALA A 497 21.17 -8.79 -34.58
C ALA A 497 21.16 -7.50 -35.42
N LYS A 498 21.09 -6.34 -34.76
CA LYS A 498 21.07 -5.00 -35.38
C LYS A 498 22.42 -4.27 -35.30
N GLY A 499 23.49 -4.95 -34.87
CA GLY A 499 24.86 -4.42 -34.92
C GLY A 499 25.37 -3.77 -33.63
N ALA A 500 24.66 -3.91 -32.49
CA ALA A 500 25.23 -3.53 -31.20
C ALA A 500 26.45 -4.41 -30.86
N LYS A 501 27.33 -3.89 -30.00
CA LYS A 501 28.51 -4.61 -29.52
C LYS A 501 28.37 -4.94 -28.04
N LEU A 502 28.40 -6.22 -27.69
CA LEU A 502 28.51 -6.66 -26.30
C LEU A 502 29.91 -6.39 -25.75
N LEU A 503 30.02 -5.53 -24.73
CA LEU A 503 31.31 -5.19 -24.10
C LEU A 503 31.63 -6.07 -22.88
N CYS A 504 30.62 -6.45 -22.10
CA CYS A 504 30.74 -7.39 -20.98
C CYS A 504 29.39 -8.00 -20.62
N GLY A 505 29.41 -9.02 -19.76
CA GLY A 505 28.21 -9.75 -19.35
C GLY A 505 27.66 -10.59 -20.50
N GLY A 506 26.33 -10.65 -20.61
CA GLY A 506 25.65 -11.39 -21.66
C GLY A 506 24.32 -11.99 -21.17
N LYS A 507 23.85 -13.00 -21.88
CA LYS A 507 22.62 -13.71 -21.53
C LYS A 507 22.81 -14.50 -20.23
N ALA A 508 21.74 -14.62 -19.46
CA ALA A 508 21.69 -15.44 -18.25
C ALA A 508 20.65 -16.56 -18.40
N SER A 509 20.84 -17.65 -17.65
CA SER A 509 19.89 -18.77 -17.57
C SER A 509 19.16 -18.86 -16.23
N ASP A 510 19.55 -18.01 -15.27
CA ASP A 510 18.94 -17.89 -13.95
C ASP A 510 18.81 -16.40 -13.56
N THR A 511 18.33 -16.14 -12.35
CA THR A 511 18.09 -14.78 -11.86
C THR A 511 19.34 -14.04 -11.39
N LEU A 512 20.51 -14.68 -11.36
CA LEU A 512 21.79 -14.04 -11.03
C LEU A 512 22.43 -13.50 -12.31
N MET A 513 21.90 -12.38 -12.78
CA MET A 513 22.35 -11.75 -14.01
C MET A 513 23.61 -10.89 -13.82
N PRO A 514 24.68 -11.09 -14.61
CA PRO A 514 25.86 -10.25 -14.54
C PRO A 514 25.62 -8.86 -15.15
N ALA A 515 26.43 -7.88 -14.73
CA ALA A 515 26.46 -6.56 -15.34
C ALA A 515 26.77 -6.67 -16.84
N THR A 516 25.80 -6.28 -17.66
CA THR A 516 25.82 -6.41 -19.11
C THR A 516 25.77 -5.04 -19.76
N VAL A 517 26.69 -4.77 -20.68
CA VAL A 517 26.82 -3.48 -21.35
C VAL A 517 26.86 -3.67 -22.86
N LEU A 518 25.95 -2.99 -23.56
CA LEU A 518 25.87 -2.93 -25.02
C LEU A 518 26.32 -1.55 -25.51
N ASP A 519 27.31 -1.51 -26.40
CA ASP A 519 27.77 -0.29 -27.08
C ASP A 519 27.22 -0.23 -28.51
N ARG A 520 27.28 0.97 -29.11
CA ARG A 520 26.80 1.27 -30.46
C ARG A 520 25.31 0.98 -30.62
N VAL A 521 24.52 1.27 -29.58
CA VAL A 521 23.07 1.11 -29.63
C VAL A 521 22.45 2.25 -30.44
N THR A 522 21.56 1.89 -31.36
CA THR A 522 20.85 2.83 -32.25
C THR A 522 19.34 2.80 -31.99
N ARG A 523 18.60 3.75 -32.59
CA ARG A 523 17.15 3.90 -32.40
C ARG A 523 16.33 2.72 -32.90
N GLU A 524 16.88 1.92 -33.80
CA GLU A 524 16.25 0.73 -34.39
C GLU A 524 16.23 -0.46 -33.41
N MET A 525 17.03 -0.41 -32.34
CA MET A 525 17.15 -1.47 -31.35
C MET A 525 16.13 -1.29 -30.24
N ARG A 526 15.49 -2.39 -29.81
CA ARG A 526 14.47 -2.37 -28.76
C ARG A 526 15.00 -1.80 -27.45
N VAL A 527 16.24 -2.16 -27.09
CA VAL A 527 16.90 -1.71 -25.85
C VAL A 527 17.08 -0.19 -25.77
N TYR A 528 17.00 0.54 -26.89
CA TYR A 528 16.99 1.99 -26.91
C TYR A 528 15.70 2.57 -26.29
N HIS A 529 14.56 1.95 -26.55
CA HIS A 529 13.24 2.48 -26.14
C HIS A 529 12.70 1.79 -24.89
N GLU A 530 12.82 0.46 -24.82
CA GLU A 530 12.20 -0.36 -23.78
C GLU A 530 13.00 -0.32 -22.47
N GLU A 531 12.33 -0.08 -21.34
CA GLU A 531 12.91 -0.24 -20.00
C GLU A 531 13.39 -1.68 -19.81
N THR A 532 14.65 -1.87 -19.39
CA THR A 532 15.20 -3.22 -19.16
C THR A 532 14.85 -3.74 -17.78
N PHE A 533 14.82 -2.86 -16.78
CA PHE A 533 14.58 -3.16 -15.38
C PHE A 533 15.44 -4.33 -14.87
N GLY A 534 16.72 -4.32 -15.25
CA GLY A 534 17.71 -5.35 -14.94
C GLY A 534 19.13 -4.85 -15.19
N PRO A 535 20.16 -5.68 -14.99
CA PRO A 535 21.55 -5.27 -15.10
C PRO A 535 22.05 -5.27 -16.56
N LEU A 536 21.20 -4.84 -17.51
CA LEU A 536 21.49 -4.71 -18.95
C LEU A 536 21.41 -3.24 -19.36
N LYS A 537 22.53 -2.63 -19.71
CA LYS A 537 22.61 -1.19 -20.00
C LYS A 537 23.14 -0.92 -21.40
N CYS A 538 22.59 0.09 -22.07
CA CYS A 538 23.00 0.48 -23.41
C CYS A 538 23.72 1.82 -23.44
N VAL A 539 24.67 1.94 -24.37
CA VAL A 539 25.44 3.14 -24.66
C VAL A 539 25.09 3.62 -26.05
N VAL A 540 24.71 4.89 -26.12
CA VAL A 540 24.46 5.63 -27.36
C VAL A 540 25.54 6.69 -27.48
N ARG A 541 26.33 6.61 -28.56
CA ARG A 541 27.36 7.60 -28.85
C ARG A 541 26.75 8.76 -29.64
N VAL A 542 27.11 9.99 -29.28
CA VAL A 542 26.55 11.22 -29.87
C VAL A 542 27.64 12.23 -30.17
N LYS A 543 27.39 13.20 -31.05
CA LYS A 543 28.35 14.24 -31.43
C LYS A 543 27.87 15.61 -30.96
N GLY A 544 28.43 16.06 -29.84
CA GLY A 544 28.13 17.37 -29.28
C GLY A 544 26.78 17.45 -28.58
N VAL A 545 26.49 18.66 -28.08
CA VAL A 545 25.36 18.92 -27.17
C VAL A 545 23.99 18.70 -27.82
N GLU A 546 23.82 19.13 -29.07
CA GLU A 546 22.52 19.07 -29.74
C GLU A 546 22.05 17.63 -29.93
N GLU A 547 22.93 16.74 -30.38
CA GLU A 547 22.61 15.32 -30.53
C GLU A 547 22.43 14.65 -29.16
N ALA A 548 23.20 15.03 -28.14
CA ALA A 548 23.03 14.52 -26.78
C ALA A 548 21.65 14.83 -26.19
N VAL A 549 21.19 16.08 -26.32
CA VAL A 549 19.85 16.51 -25.88
C VAL A 549 18.77 15.80 -26.69
N ALA A 550 18.92 15.75 -28.03
CA ALA A 550 17.96 15.07 -28.88
C ALA A 550 17.84 13.57 -28.53
N CYS A 551 18.96 12.89 -28.27
CA CYS A 551 18.98 11.50 -27.84
C CYS A 551 18.35 11.31 -26.45
N ALA A 552 18.66 12.19 -25.49
CA ALA A 552 18.09 12.11 -24.14
C ALA A 552 16.55 12.23 -24.19
N ASN A 553 16.02 13.15 -25.00
CA ASN A 553 14.58 13.42 -25.12
C ASN A 553 13.82 12.45 -26.02
N ASP A 554 14.52 11.69 -26.89
CA ASP A 554 13.93 10.68 -27.79
C ASP A 554 13.55 9.40 -27.02
N ASN A 555 12.57 9.53 -26.14
CA ASN A 555 11.95 8.42 -25.44
C ASN A 555 10.58 8.81 -24.87
N GLU A 556 9.69 7.84 -24.66
CA GLU A 556 8.38 8.06 -24.03
C GLU A 556 8.47 8.40 -22.53
N TYR A 557 9.57 8.01 -21.87
CA TYR A 557 9.79 8.24 -20.44
C TYR A 557 10.43 9.60 -20.14
N GLY A 558 10.30 10.06 -18.90
CA GLY A 558 10.83 11.34 -18.44
C GLY A 558 10.92 11.41 -16.91
N LEU A 559 11.43 10.36 -16.25
CA LEU A 559 11.54 10.30 -14.79
C LEU A 559 12.76 11.07 -14.28
N SER A 560 13.94 10.45 -14.37
CA SER A 560 15.22 11.00 -13.93
C SER A 560 16.22 11.08 -15.08
N ALA A 561 17.17 11.99 -14.98
CA ALA A 561 18.27 12.19 -15.91
C ALA A 561 19.53 12.68 -15.19
N ALA A 562 20.68 12.58 -15.85
CA ALA A 562 21.93 13.13 -15.37
C ALA A 562 22.74 13.77 -16.50
N VAL A 563 23.52 14.80 -16.17
CA VAL A 563 24.47 15.45 -17.09
C VAL A 563 25.81 15.60 -16.40
N PHE A 564 26.85 15.01 -16.98
CA PHE A 564 28.24 15.18 -16.56
C PHE A 564 28.99 16.10 -17.51
N GLY A 565 29.66 17.12 -16.97
CA GLY A 565 30.44 18.10 -17.71
C GLY A 565 31.30 18.95 -16.77
N GLY A 566 32.51 19.30 -17.23
CA GLY A 566 33.48 20.11 -16.47
C GLY A 566 33.07 21.58 -16.39
N ASP A 567 32.52 22.13 -17.48
CA ASP A 567 31.85 23.43 -17.48
C ASP A 567 30.44 23.31 -16.90
N ILE A 568 30.27 23.77 -15.66
CA ILE A 568 28.99 23.74 -14.94
C ILE A 568 27.91 24.57 -15.63
N ALA A 569 28.26 25.73 -16.21
CA ALA A 569 27.27 26.57 -16.89
C ALA A 569 26.74 25.85 -18.14
N ARG A 570 27.64 25.21 -18.90
CA ARG A 570 27.28 24.35 -20.02
C ARG A 570 26.41 23.17 -19.56
N ALA A 571 26.82 22.44 -18.53
CA ALA A 571 26.09 21.27 -18.04
C ALA A 571 24.67 21.63 -17.55
N ILE A 572 24.50 22.75 -16.84
CA ILE A 572 23.18 23.26 -16.42
C ILE A 572 22.31 23.63 -17.63
N ASN A 573 22.88 24.27 -18.66
CA ASN A 573 22.15 24.61 -19.88
C ASN A 573 21.69 23.36 -20.63
N VAL A 574 22.46 22.27 -20.62
CA VAL A 574 22.03 20.97 -21.13
C VAL A 574 20.92 20.38 -20.27
N ALA A 575 21.09 20.35 -18.94
CA ALA A 575 20.11 19.80 -18.01
C ALA A 575 18.72 20.45 -18.17
N ARG A 576 18.66 21.79 -18.35
CA ARG A 576 17.42 22.54 -18.58
C ARG A 576 16.66 22.13 -19.84
N ARG A 577 17.33 21.51 -20.80
CA ARG A 577 16.76 21.10 -22.09
C ARG A 577 16.34 19.63 -22.09
N ILE A 578 16.73 18.85 -21.08
CA ILE A 578 16.33 17.45 -20.95
C ILE A 578 14.93 17.37 -20.33
N GLU A 579 14.01 16.72 -21.03
CA GLU A 579 12.61 16.59 -20.65
C GLU A 579 12.43 15.47 -19.62
N SER A 580 12.76 15.77 -18.38
CA SER A 580 12.66 14.85 -17.23
C SER A 580 12.08 15.57 -16.02
N GLY A 581 11.47 14.82 -15.10
CA GLY A 581 10.99 15.36 -13.84
C GLY A 581 12.12 15.70 -12.86
N ILE A 582 13.24 14.99 -12.98
CA ILE A 582 14.42 15.10 -12.13
C ILE A 582 15.67 15.10 -13.03
N CYS A 583 16.60 16.04 -12.83
CA CYS A 583 17.87 16.05 -13.53
C CYS A 583 19.02 16.44 -12.60
N HIS A 584 20.08 15.63 -12.59
CA HIS A 584 21.26 15.84 -11.73
C HIS A 584 22.46 16.29 -12.56
N VAL A 585 23.10 17.39 -12.19
CA VAL A 585 24.37 17.83 -12.79
C VAL A 585 25.51 17.28 -11.96
N ASN A 586 26.41 16.52 -12.59
CA ASN A 586 27.54 15.84 -11.97
C ASN A 586 27.14 14.93 -10.78
N GLY A 587 25.95 14.33 -10.86
CA GLY A 587 25.43 13.35 -9.92
C GLY A 587 24.73 12.20 -10.66
N PRO A 588 24.53 11.04 -10.02
CA PRO A 588 23.88 9.90 -10.63
C PRO A 588 22.39 10.17 -10.93
N THR A 589 21.81 9.41 -11.86
CA THR A 589 20.35 9.41 -12.09
C THR A 589 19.56 8.86 -10.90
N VAL A 590 20.19 7.98 -10.10
CA VAL A 590 19.61 7.40 -8.88
C VAL A 590 19.98 8.29 -7.70
N HIS A 591 19.08 9.17 -7.30
CA HIS A 591 19.20 10.00 -6.10
C HIS A 591 17.81 10.33 -5.57
N ASP A 592 17.63 10.27 -4.25
CA ASP A 592 16.32 10.47 -3.61
C ASP A 592 16.48 11.01 -2.19
N GLU A 593 15.65 11.99 -1.87
CA GLU A 593 15.61 12.65 -0.56
C GLU A 593 14.16 13.00 -0.23
N ALA A 594 13.76 12.83 1.03
CA ALA A 594 12.36 12.91 1.45
C ALA A 594 11.67 14.25 1.14
N GLN A 595 12.43 15.35 1.18
CA GLN A 595 11.93 16.71 0.96
C GLN A 595 11.90 17.12 -0.53
N MET A 596 12.48 16.33 -1.42
CA MET A 596 12.56 16.65 -2.86
C MET A 596 11.28 16.28 -3.61
N PRO A 597 10.88 17.03 -4.66
CA PRO A 597 9.67 16.75 -5.43
C PRO A 597 9.90 15.56 -6.40
N PHE A 598 9.70 14.35 -5.91
CA PHE A 598 9.94 13.12 -6.66
C PHE A 598 8.80 12.81 -7.63
N GLY A 599 9.11 12.65 -8.92
CA GLY A 599 8.19 12.15 -9.93
C GLY A 599 8.55 12.61 -11.33
N GLY A 600 7.99 11.95 -12.35
CA GLY A 600 8.35 12.15 -13.75
C GLY A 600 7.42 13.05 -14.56
N VAL A 601 7.73 13.16 -15.85
CA VAL A 601 6.87 13.70 -16.89
C VAL A 601 6.66 12.65 -17.99
N LYS A 602 5.86 12.95 -19.03
CA LYS A 602 5.56 12.03 -20.14
C LYS A 602 4.99 10.68 -19.66
N GLY A 603 5.49 9.56 -20.19
CA GLY A 603 5.11 8.20 -19.83
C GLY A 603 5.56 7.76 -18.43
N SER A 604 6.36 8.56 -17.73
CA SER A 604 6.79 8.29 -16.34
C SER A 604 5.78 8.74 -15.28
N GLY A 605 4.61 9.24 -15.70
CA GLY A 605 3.46 9.47 -14.82
C GLY A 605 3.15 10.95 -14.57
N MET A 606 2.47 11.22 -13.45
CA MET A 606 1.91 12.53 -13.12
C MET A 606 1.82 12.74 -11.61
N GLY A 607 1.90 13.99 -11.18
CA GLY A 607 1.96 14.37 -9.77
C GLY A 607 3.38 14.23 -9.18
N ARG A 608 3.54 14.62 -7.91
CA ARG A 608 4.83 14.56 -7.21
C ARG A 608 4.67 14.06 -5.78
N PHE A 609 5.55 13.15 -5.37
CA PHE A 609 5.79 12.83 -3.96
C PHE A 609 6.82 13.78 -3.36
N GLY A 610 6.96 13.74 -2.03
CA GLY A 610 8.01 14.44 -1.30
C GLY A 610 7.77 15.94 -1.10
N GLY A 611 8.29 16.45 0.02
CA GLY A 611 8.21 17.85 0.42
C GLY A 611 6.82 18.49 0.31
N LYS A 612 6.81 19.79 -0.01
CA LYS A 612 5.57 20.58 -0.19
C LYS A 612 4.77 20.18 -1.43
N ALA A 613 5.42 19.61 -2.44
CA ALA A 613 4.74 19.12 -3.64
C ALA A 613 3.77 17.97 -3.28
N GLY A 614 4.20 17.04 -2.41
CA GLY A 614 3.34 15.97 -1.90
C GLY A 614 2.13 16.45 -1.10
N ILE A 615 2.22 17.60 -0.40
CA ILE A 615 1.06 18.17 0.33
C ILE A 615 -0.08 18.49 -0.66
N HIS A 616 0.25 19.01 -1.84
CA HIS A 616 -0.75 19.33 -2.86
C HIS A 616 -1.56 18.09 -3.28
N GLU A 617 -0.89 16.95 -3.45
CA GLU A 617 -1.53 15.74 -3.96
C GLU A 617 -2.53 15.11 -2.97
N PHE A 618 -2.32 15.35 -1.67
CA PHE A 618 -3.09 14.72 -0.59
C PHE A 618 -3.95 15.70 0.23
N THR A 619 -4.19 16.90 -0.29
CA THR A 619 -5.11 17.89 0.30
C THR A 619 -6.06 18.47 -0.73
N ASP A 620 -7.26 18.83 -0.30
CA ASP A 620 -8.17 19.68 -1.08
C ASP A 620 -7.92 21.15 -0.70
N LEU A 621 -7.81 22.04 -1.69
CA LEU A 621 -7.71 23.49 -1.46
C LEU A 621 -9.12 24.10 -1.54
N ARG A 622 -9.60 24.67 -0.43
CA ARG A 622 -10.95 25.21 -0.29
C ARG A 622 -10.93 26.72 -0.17
N TRP A 623 -11.65 27.42 -1.03
CA TRP A 623 -11.94 28.83 -0.86
C TRP A 623 -13.05 29.03 0.18
N ILE A 624 -12.76 29.85 1.20
CA ILE A 624 -13.71 30.29 2.21
C ILE A 624 -13.67 31.82 2.25
N SER A 625 -14.84 32.47 2.33
CA SER A 625 -14.94 33.91 2.55
C SER A 625 -15.81 34.22 3.75
N VAL A 626 -15.49 35.32 4.42
CA VAL A 626 -16.26 35.89 5.52
C VAL A 626 -16.57 37.34 5.17
N GLN A 627 -17.85 37.65 5.02
CA GLN A 627 -18.30 39.01 4.83
C GLN A 627 -18.37 39.72 6.19
N THR A 628 -17.55 40.76 6.38
CA THR A 628 -17.44 41.52 7.63
C THR A 628 -18.29 42.79 7.65
N THR A 629 -18.86 43.19 6.51
CA THR A 629 -19.79 44.33 6.38
C THR A 629 -20.97 43.97 5.47
N PRO A 630 -22.16 44.60 5.61
CA PRO A 630 -23.28 44.33 4.70
C PRO A 630 -22.89 44.51 3.22
N ARG A 631 -23.29 43.56 2.37
CA ARG A 631 -23.04 43.56 0.93
C ARG A 631 -24.32 43.92 0.19
N GLN A 632 -24.22 44.77 -0.83
CA GLN A 632 -25.32 45.03 -1.75
C GLN A 632 -25.50 43.86 -2.72
N TYR A 633 -26.74 43.44 -2.91
CA TYR A 633 -27.15 42.48 -3.92
C TYR A 633 -27.94 43.21 -5.00
N PRO A 634 -27.92 42.72 -6.25
CA PRO A 634 -28.54 43.43 -7.37
C PRO A 634 -30.07 43.50 -7.35
N PHE A 635 -30.75 42.79 -6.43
CA PHE A 635 -32.20 42.79 -6.24
C PHE A 635 -32.56 42.59 -4.77
#